data_AF-A0A1A7YLM5-F1
#
_entry.id   AF-A0A1A7YLM5-F1
#
_cell.length_a   1.000
_cell.length_b   1.000
_cell.length_c   1.000
_cell.angle_alpha   90.00
_cell.angle_beta   90.00
_cell.angle_gamma   90.00
#
_symmetry.space_group_name_H-M   'P 1'
#
loop_
_entity.id
_entity.type
_entity.pdbx_description
1 polymer ?
#
loop_
_entity_poly.entity_id
_entity_poly.type
_entity_poly.pdbx_seq_one_letter_code
_entity_poly.pdbx_strand_id
1 'polypeptide(L)'
;MLFLPAAALCCLCSALVTMAAQLTQDVTLTRRAGESVSISCGGTQACGGYPRSWYQKKETETFKPILYIYDGSVNKPFNHPQQDDFSAENNQNSCELKLNKVKQEHAASYYCGCWVSGLHSEK
;
A
#
# COMPACT_ATOMS: atom_id res chain seq x y z
N MET A 1 -22.55 61.00 -5.70
CA MET A 1 -22.65 59.56 -5.42
C MET A 1 -22.51 58.79 -6.72
N LEU A 2 -21.37 58.16 -6.95
CA LEU A 2 -21.22 57.15 -7.99
C LEU A 2 -20.59 55.95 -7.29
N PHE A 3 -21.44 54.95 -7.02
CA PHE A 3 -21.06 53.66 -6.47
C PHE A 3 -20.22 52.92 -7.51
N LEU A 4 -18.95 52.66 -7.20
CA LEU A 4 -18.22 51.57 -7.84
C LEU A 4 -18.70 50.27 -7.20
N PRO A 5 -19.11 49.24 -7.96
CA PRO A 5 -19.45 47.96 -7.38
C PRO A 5 -18.15 47.37 -6.84
N ALA A 6 -18.15 46.96 -5.57
CA ALA A 6 -17.11 46.11 -5.02
C ALA A 6 -17.08 44.86 -5.90
N ALA A 7 -16.16 44.81 -6.85
CA ALA A 7 -15.81 43.60 -7.56
C ALA A 7 -15.23 42.68 -6.49
N ALA A 8 -16.10 41.85 -5.90
CA ALA A 8 -15.69 40.73 -5.09
C ALA A 8 -14.74 39.92 -5.97
N LEU A 9 -13.44 40.04 -5.70
CA LEU A 9 -12.43 39.13 -6.19
C LEU A 9 -12.86 37.77 -5.64
N CYS A 10 -13.60 37.03 -6.46
CA CYS A 10 -13.88 35.63 -6.20
C CYS A 10 -12.54 34.95 -6.42
N CYS A 11 -11.72 34.91 -5.37
CA CYS A 11 -10.57 34.03 -5.29
C CYS A 11 -11.14 32.61 -5.39
N LEU A 12 -11.26 32.13 -6.63
CA LEU A 12 -11.25 30.70 -6.91
C LEU A 12 -9.86 30.24 -6.49
N CYS A 13 -9.69 30.02 -5.18
CA CYS A 13 -8.63 29.16 -4.66
C CYS A 13 -8.89 27.80 -5.26
N SER A 14 -8.38 27.63 -6.48
CA SER A 14 -8.26 26.35 -7.14
C SER A 14 -7.23 25.62 -6.31
N ALA A 15 -7.68 24.95 -5.25
CA ALA A 15 -6.89 23.97 -4.57
C ALA A 15 -6.59 22.90 -5.62
N LEU A 16 -5.43 23.01 -6.26
CA LEU A 16 -4.87 21.94 -7.07
C LEU A 16 -4.63 20.80 -6.09
N VAL A 17 -5.59 19.87 -6.01
CA VAL A 17 -5.37 18.58 -5.36
C VAL A 17 -4.33 17.89 -6.21
N THR A 18 -3.07 18.00 -5.79
CA THR A 18 -2.02 17.16 -6.33
C THR A 18 -2.33 15.74 -5.89
N MET A 19 -2.81 14.91 -6.81
CA MET A 19 -2.98 13.47 -6.60
C MET A 19 -1.59 12.88 -6.40
N ALA A 20 -1.12 12.79 -5.16
CA ALA A 20 0.03 11.97 -4.84
C ALA A 20 -0.36 10.52 -5.11
N ALA A 21 0.42 9.82 -5.92
CA ALA A 21 0.26 8.39 -6.14
C ALA A 21 0.60 7.68 -4.82
N GLN A 22 -0.44 7.40 -4.01
CA GLN A 22 -0.29 6.84 -2.67
C GLN A 22 -0.95 5.47 -2.59
N LEU A 23 -0.20 4.49 -2.06
CA LEU A 23 -0.74 3.19 -1.69
C LEU A 23 -1.59 3.31 -0.43
N THR A 24 -2.71 2.59 -0.38
CA THR A 24 -3.62 2.58 0.77
C THR A 24 -3.63 1.20 1.41
N GLN A 25 -3.66 1.14 2.75
CA GLN A 25 -3.73 -0.11 3.51
C GLN A 25 -4.72 0.04 4.67
N ASP A 26 -5.31 -1.09 5.08
CA ASP A 26 -6.10 -1.13 6.30
C ASP A 26 -5.24 -0.80 7.53
N VAL A 27 -5.75 0.07 8.41
CA VAL A 27 -4.95 0.64 9.51
C VAL A 27 -4.64 -0.39 10.59
N THR A 28 -5.61 -1.26 10.94
CA THR A 28 -5.44 -2.28 11.98
C THR A 28 -6.34 -3.48 11.71
N LEU A 29 -5.74 -4.68 11.69
CA LEU A 29 -6.45 -5.95 11.56
C LEU A 29 -6.06 -6.88 12.72
N THR A 30 -7.05 -7.32 13.50
CA THR A 30 -6.85 -8.30 14.59
C THR A 30 -7.61 -9.57 14.26
N ARG A 31 -6.94 -10.73 14.41
CA ARG A 31 -7.53 -12.06 14.20
C ARG A 31 -7.10 -13.03 15.29
N ARG A 32 -7.94 -14.03 15.55
CA ARG A 32 -7.60 -15.11 16.47
C ARG A 32 -6.70 -16.12 15.78
N ALA A 33 -5.95 -16.88 16.58
CA ALA A 33 -5.14 -17.97 16.06
C ALA A 33 -6.02 -19.00 15.31
N GLY A 34 -5.57 -19.45 14.15
CA GLY A 34 -6.29 -20.37 13.27
C GLY A 34 -7.27 -19.72 12.29
N GLU A 35 -7.62 -18.44 12.47
CA GLU A 35 -8.43 -17.69 11.50
C GLU A 35 -7.61 -17.28 10.27
N SER A 36 -8.30 -16.97 9.17
CA SER A 36 -7.70 -16.40 7.97
C SER A 36 -7.76 -14.87 7.97
N VAL A 37 -6.77 -14.23 7.33
CA VAL A 37 -6.76 -12.79 7.07
C VAL A 37 -6.27 -12.49 5.66
N SER A 38 -6.85 -11.45 5.05
CA SER A 38 -6.36 -10.79 3.84
C SER A 38 -6.01 -9.37 4.22
N ILE A 39 -4.80 -8.93 3.91
CA ILE A 39 -4.32 -7.57 4.11
C ILE A 39 -4.28 -6.91 2.74
N SER A 40 -5.09 -5.86 2.56
CA SER A 40 -5.18 -5.16 1.28
C SER A 40 -4.16 -4.05 1.14
N CYS A 41 -3.58 -3.95 -0.05
CA CYS A 41 -2.79 -2.82 -0.52
C CYS A 41 -3.45 -2.25 -1.76
N GLY A 42 -4.21 -1.16 -1.61
CA GLY A 42 -4.87 -0.46 -2.70
C GLY A 42 -3.96 0.56 -3.39
N GLY A 43 -4.43 1.08 -4.53
CA GLY A 43 -3.71 2.12 -5.27
C GLY A 43 -2.61 1.57 -6.18
N THR A 44 -2.54 0.27 -6.40
CA THR A 44 -1.39 -0.36 -7.07
C THR A 44 -1.29 -0.08 -8.56
N GLN A 45 -2.30 0.55 -9.18
CA GLN A 45 -2.18 1.06 -10.54
C GLN A 45 -1.04 2.08 -10.69
N ALA A 46 -0.71 2.82 -9.63
CA ALA A 46 0.42 3.74 -9.59
C ALA A 46 1.78 3.05 -9.79
N CYS A 47 1.86 1.75 -9.48
CA CYS A 47 3.07 0.96 -9.61
C CYS A 47 3.42 0.66 -11.07
N GLY A 48 2.49 0.84 -12.01
CA GLY A 48 2.69 0.47 -13.42
C GLY A 48 3.16 -0.98 -13.55
N GLY A 49 4.29 -1.17 -14.25
CA GLY A 49 4.91 -2.49 -14.44
C GLY A 49 5.85 -2.94 -13.31
N TYR A 50 6.01 -2.17 -12.22
CA TYR A 50 6.92 -2.54 -11.15
C TYR A 50 6.35 -3.60 -10.20
N PRO A 51 7.23 -4.40 -9.56
CA PRO A 51 6.80 -5.37 -8.56
C PRO A 51 6.05 -4.71 -7.39
N ARG A 52 4.99 -5.38 -6.94
CA ARG A 52 4.29 -5.07 -5.68
C ARG A 52 4.89 -5.95 -4.58
N SER A 53 5.67 -5.35 -3.69
CA SER A 53 6.38 -6.06 -2.63
C SER A 53 5.63 -5.97 -1.30
N TRP A 54 5.68 -7.05 -0.53
CA TRP A 54 5.15 -7.14 0.82
C TRP A 54 6.27 -7.33 1.84
N TYR A 55 6.16 -6.64 2.96
CA TYR A 55 7.14 -6.65 4.05
C TYR A 55 6.45 -6.90 5.39
N GLN A 56 7.12 -7.64 6.27
CA GLN A 56 6.77 -7.81 7.67
C GLN A 56 7.73 -6.97 8.52
N LYS A 57 7.21 -6.22 9.49
CA LYS A 57 8.01 -5.51 10.50
C LYS A 57 7.49 -5.88 11.89
N LYS A 58 8.29 -6.61 12.66
CA LYS A 58 8.07 -6.78 14.10
C LYS A 58 8.58 -5.54 14.85
N GLU A 59 8.07 -5.28 16.05
CA GLU A 59 8.39 -4.05 16.80
C GLU A 59 9.90 -3.83 16.96
N THR A 60 10.64 -4.89 17.27
CA THR A 60 12.08 -4.88 17.55
C THR A 60 12.96 -5.29 16.35
N GLU A 61 12.37 -5.63 15.20
CA GLU A 61 13.10 -6.12 14.03
C GLU A 61 13.11 -5.12 12.88
N THR A 62 14.08 -5.27 11.97
CA THR A 62 14.09 -4.58 10.67
C THR A 62 13.00 -5.13 9.75
N PHE A 63 12.71 -4.41 8.66
CA PHE A 63 11.80 -4.90 7.64
C PHE A 63 12.32 -6.19 7.02
N LYS A 64 11.48 -7.22 7.01
CA LYS A 64 11.73 -8.50 6.35
C LYS A 64 10.84 -8.60 5.10
N PRO A 65 11.42 -8.70 3.90
CA PRO A 65 10.64 -8.93 2.69
C PRO A 65 10.00 -10.32 2.72
N ILE A 66 8.71 -10.39 2.43
CA ILE A 66 7.95 -11.65 2.43
C ILE A 66 7.92 -12.23 1.02
N LEU A 67 7.40 -11.44 0.08
CA LEU A 67 7.15 -11.83 -1.31
C LEU A 67 6.98 -10.58 -2.16
N TYR A 68 7.00 -10.75 -3.48
CA TYR A 68 6.50 -9.76 -4.42
C TYR A 68 5.62 -10.40 -5.49
N ILE A 69 4.75 -9.58 -6.08
CA ILE A 69 4.01 -9.94 -7.28
C ILE A 69 4.57 -9.16 -8.47
N TYR A 70 4.98 -9.89 -9.51
CA TYR A 70 5.45 -9.34 -10.77
C TYR A 70 4.83 -10.14 -11.92
N ASP A 71 4.27 -9.44 -12.89
CA ASP A 71 3.59 -10.06 -14.05
C ASP A 71 2.58 -11.16 -13.65
N GLY A 72 1.76 -10.86 -12.64
CA GLY A 72 0.76 -11.79 -12.08
C GLY A 72 1.32 -12.95 -11.25
N SER A 73 2.64 -13.14 -11.22
CA SER A 73 3.29 -14.25 -10.53
C SER A 73 3.79 -13.87 -9.14
N VAL A 74 3.52 -14.73 -8.15
CA VAL A 74 3.99 -14.58 -6.77
C VAL A 74 5.40 -15.16 -6.63
N ASN A 75 6.34 -14.35 -6.15
CA ASN A 75 7.76 -14.71 -6.00
C ASN A 75 8.21 -14.52 -4.55
N LYS A 76 9.00 -15.47 -4.03
CA LYS A 76 9.46 -15.49 -2.62
C LYS A 76 10.97 -15.72 -2.47
N PRO A 77 11.86 -14.91 -3.08
CA PRO A 77 13.31 -15.18 -3.07
C PRO A 77 14.03 -14.76 -1.78
N PHE A 78 13.30 -14.43 -0.72
CA PHE A 78 13.85 -13.72 0.44
C PHE A 78 14.21 -14.62 1.63
N ASN A 79 14.01 -15.94 1.51
CA ASN A 79 14.20 -16.90 2.61
C ASN A 79 13.49 -16.46 3.91
N HIS A 80 12.27 -15.93 3.77
CA HIS A 80 11.50 -15.49 4.94
C HIS A 80 11.13 -16.73 5.78
N PRO A 81 11.40 -16.76 7.10
CA PRO A 81 11.17 -17.97 7.93
C PRO A 81 9.74 -18.49 7.90
N GLN A 82 8.79 -17.60 7.63
CA GLN A 82 7.35 -17.88 7.57
C GLN A 82 6.80 -17.90 6.12
N GLN A 83 7.65 -17.98 5.09
CA GLN A 83 7.25 -17.80 3.68
C GLN A 83 6.12 -18.72 3.23
N ASP A 84 6.02 -19.94 3.78
CA ASP A 84 5.02 -20.93 3.40
C ASP A 84 3.63 -20.65 4.00
N ASP A 85 3.56 -19.82 5.05
CA ASP A 85 2.28 -19.38 5.63
C ASP A 85 1.61 -18.30 4.78
N PHE A 86 2.40 -17.56 3.98
CA PHE A 86 1.92 -16.43 3.18
C PHE A 86 1.56 -16.85 1.76
N SER A 87 0.48 -16.29 1.25
CA SER A 87 0.14 -16.27 -0.18
C SER A 87 -0.22 -14.85 -0.58
N ALA A 88 -0.34 -14.58 -1.88
CA ALA A 88 -0.75 -13.27 -2.34
C ALA A 88 -1.62 -13.38 -3.58
N GLU A 89 -2.49 -12.39 -3.75
CA GLU A 89 -3.34 -12.25 -4.92
C GLU A 89 -3.22 -10.83 -5.45
N ASN A 90 -3.28 -10.71 -6.77
CA ASN A 90 -3.24 -9.41 -7.42
C ASN A 90 -4.56 -9.17 -8.14
N ASN A 91 -5.23 -8.09 -7.76
CA ASN A 91 -6.44 -7.60 -8.39
C ASN A 91 -6.10 -6.39 -9.27
N GLN A 92 -7.10 -5.85 -9.99
CA GLN A 92 -6.88 -4.72 -10.90
C GLN A 92 -6.22 -3.52 -10.21
N ASN A 93 -6.67 -3.17 -9.00
CA ASN A 93 -6.25 -1.96 -8.28
C ASN A 93 -5.68 -2.23 -6.88
N SER A 94 -5.58 -3.50 -6.47
CA SER A 94 -5.02 -3.88 -5.18
C SER A 94 -4.16 -5.13 -5.25
N CYS A 95 -3.26 -5.25 -4.28
CA CYS A 95 -2.49 -6.45 -4.00
C CYS A 95 -2.88 -6.93 -2.61
N GLU A 96 -3.18 -8.22 -2.45
CA GLU A 96 -3.64 -8.81 -1.20
C GLU A 96 -2.56 -9.74 -0.65
N LEU A 97 -2.17 -9.58 0.62
CA LEU A 97 -1.36 -10.57 1.34
C LEU A 97 -2.29 -11.44 2.18
N LYS A 98 -2.25 -12.75 1.96
CA LYS A 98 -3.16 -13.72 2.58
C LYS A 98 -2.43 -14.66 3.52
N LEU A 99 -3.04 -14.87 4.68
CA LEU A 99 -2.66 -15.84 5.71
C LEU A 99 -3.88 -16.71 5.98
N ASN A 100 -3.79 -18.02 5.70
CA ASN A 100 -4.93 -18.93 5.88
C ASN A 100 -5.12 -19.39 7.33
N LYS A 101 -4.02 -19.45 8.09
CA LYS A 101 -4.00 -19.86 9.50
C LYS A 101 -3.07 -18.96 10.28
N VAL A 102 -3.63 -17.92 10.90
CA VAL A 102 -2.88 -16.96 11.72
C VAL A 102 -2.30 -17.65 12.97
N LYS A 103 -1.05 -17.33 13.30
CA LYS A 103 -0.30 -17.76 14.48
C LYS A 103 0.16 -16.52 15.25
N GLN A 104 0.52 -16.69 16.52
CA GLN A 104 1.07 -15.61 17.34
C GLN A 104 2.30 -14.96 16.69
N GLU A 105 3.12 -15.77 16.01
CA GLU A 105 4.34 -15.30 15.35
C GLU A 105 4.08 -14.38 14.14
N HIS A 106 2.84 -14.31 13.64
CA HIS A 106 2.42 -13.41 12.56
C HIS A 106 2.01 -12.03 13.08
N ALA A 107 1.98 -11.80 14.39
CA ALA A 107 1.73 -10.47 14.94
C ALA A 107 2.86 -9.51 14.55
N ALA A 108 2.56 -8.55 13.68
CA ALA A 108 3.50 -7.60 13.11
C ALA A 108 2.76 -6.46 12.40
N SER A 109 3.49 -5.40 12.04
CA SER A 109 3.04 -4.43 11.05
C SER A 109 3.40 -4.94 9.64
N TYR A 110 2.45 -4.84 8.71
CA TYR A 110 2.61 -5.29 7.33
C TYR A 110 2.58 -4.10 6.38
N TYR A 111 3.55 -4.03 5.48
CA TYR A 111 3.70 -2.91 4.56
C TYR A 111 3.76 -3.42 3.13
N CYS A 112 3.05 -2.74 2.24
CA CYS A 112 3.22 -2.93 0.81
C CYS A 112 4.01 -1.76 0.20
N GLY A 113 4.69 -2.01 -0.91
CA GLY A 113 5.43 -0.99 -1.63
C GLY A 113 5.70 -1.36 -3.06
N CYS A 114 5.88 -0.35 -3.90
CA CYS A 114 6.32 -0.49 -5.28
C CYS A 114 7.07 0.77 -5.71
N TRP A 115 7.82 0.65 -6.80
CA TRP A 115 8.34 1.82 -7.48
C TRP A 115 7.21 2.47 -8.29
N VAL A 116 7.14 3.79 -8.26
CA VAL A 116 6.22 4.57 -9.10
C VAL A 116 7.06 5.28 -10.15
N SER A 117 6.74 5.07 -11.43
CA SER A 117 7.33 5.87 -12.51
C SER A 117 6.61 7.22 -12.56
N GLY A 118 7.19 8.24 -11.95
CA GLY A 118 6.72 9.62 -12.03
C GLY A 118 7.90 10.59 -12.04
N LEU A 119 7.78 11.70 -12.76
CA LEU A 119 8.70 12.83 -12.64
C LEU A 119 8.71 13.27 -11.18
N HIS A 120 9.86 13.10 -10.52
CA HIS A 120 10.11 13.66 -9.21
C HIS A 120 10.10 15.19 -9.38
N SER A 121 8.93 15.82 -9.27
CA SER A 121 8.88 17.25 -9.07
C SER A 121 9.25 17.48 -7.61
N GLU A 122 10.55 17.69 -7.36
CA GLU A 122 10.97 18.38 -6.15
C GLU A 122 10.16 19.66 -6.05
N LYS A 123 9.54 19.86 -4.89
CA LYS A 123 8.85 21.10 -4.54
C LYS A 123 9.65 21.79 -3.46
#